data_AF-A0A5C9CDP9-F1
#
_entry.id   AF-A0A5C9CDP9-F1
#
_cell.length_a   1.000
_cell.length_b   1.000
_cell.length_c   1.000
_cell.angle_alpha   90.00
_cell.angle_beta   90.00
_cell.angle_gamma   90.00
#
_symmetry.space_group_name_H-M   'P 1'
#
loop_
_entity.id
_entity.type
_entity.pdbx_description
1 polymer ?
#
loop_
_entity_poly.entity_id
_entity_poly.type
_entity_poly.pdbx_seq_one_letter_code
_entity_poly.pdbx_strand_id
1 'polypeptide(L)'
;MARFLMPIVVLMLTVSAVAAEKKPAIGNFPFWSAPKREYSDQFVPGLNAALLLSPQQIEQLQAARRETIDSETVRTRTRKDPNLTDAQREAAQKLMTEAQSNLRVKVSNILTADQRALIARINAAHQEVQKAAADEFQPKLTMSKGDDQAQ
;
A
#
# COMPACT_ATOMS: atom_id res chain seq x y z
N MET A 1 47.45 51.25 37.25
CA MET A 1 46.04 51.43 36.86
C MET A 1 45.64 50.24 35.98
N ALA A 2 44.81 49.35 36.51
CA ALA A 2 44.39 48.12 35.85
C ALA A 2 43.26 48.42 34.84
N ARG A 3 43.31 47.78 33.66
CA ARG A 3 42.15 47.65 32.77
C ARG A 3 42.03 46.18 32.35
N PHE A 4 40.98 45.55 32.86
CA PHE A 4 40.60 44.16 32.66
C PHE A 4 40.21 43.90 31.20
N LEU A 5 40.80 42.89 30.58
CA LEU A 5 40.33 42.26 29.35
C LEU A 5 39.30 41.19 29.73
N MET A 6 38.08 41.35 29.23
CA MET A 6 36.95 40.46 29.45
C MET A 6 36.91 39.43 28.31
N PRO A 7 36.98 38.10 28.57
CA PRO A 7 36.77 37.12 27.51
C PRO A 7 35.28 36.89 27.28
N ILE A 8 34.81 37.15 26.06
CA ILE A 8 33.48 36.76 25.60
C ILE A 8 33.48 35.24 25.37
N VAL A 9 32.77 34.51 26.23
CA VAL A 9 32.51 33.08 26.07
C VAL A 9 31.39 32.91 25.03
N VAL A 10 31.74 32.53 23.80
CA VAL A 10 30.79 32.11 22.78
C VAL A 10 30.35 30.69 23.11
N LEU A 11 29.25 30.56 23.83
CA LEU A 11 28.57 29.28 24.06
C LEU A 11 27.76 28.92 22.80
N MET A 12 28.38 28.24 21.85
CA MET A 12 27.66 27.59 20.75
C MET A 12 26.84 26.42 21.31
N LEU A 13 25.56 26.68 21.58
CA LEU A 13 24.54 25.66 21.74
C LEU A 13 24.25 25.03 20.37
N THR A 14 25.02 24.01 20.01
CA THR A 14 24.62 23.09 18.95
C THR A 14 23.44 22.28 19.48
N VAL A 15 22.22 22.74 19.19
CA VAL A 15 21.02 21.90 19.29
C VAL A 15 21.19 20.82 18.24
N SER A 16 21.69 19.65 18.63
CA SER A 16 21.52 18.45 17.83
C SER A 16 20.01 18.22 17.73
N ALA A 17 19.44 18.64 16.61
CA ALA A 17 18.15 18.15 16.19
C ALA A 17 18.30 16.63 16.07
N VAL A 18 17.89 15.90 17.10
CA VAL A 18 17.56 14.49 16.98
C VAL A 18 16.40 14.47 16.00
N ALA A 19 16.73 14.30 14.71
CA ALA A 19 15.75 14.00 13.69
C ALA A 19 15.00 12.78 14.21
N ALA A 20 13.74 12.96 14.61
CA ALA A 20 12.89 11.87 15.00
C ALA A 20 12.86 10.88 13.82
N GLU A 21 13.59 9.78 13.95
CA GLU A 21 13.64 8.71 12.97
C GLU A 21 12.20 8.20 12.83
N LYS A 22 11.54 8.57 11.74
CA LYS A 22 10.18 8.10 11.47
C LYS A 22 10.27 6.59 11.35
N LYS A 23 9.62 5.88 12.28
CA LYS A 23 9.53 4.42 12.24
C LYS A 23 9.10 4.00 10.83
N PRO A 24 9.81 3.06 10.20
CA PRO A 24 9.44 2.58 8.87
C PRO A 24 8.01 2.04 8.95
N ALA A 25 7.15 2.52 8.05
CA ALA A 25 5.74 2.16 8.03
C ALA A 25 5.35 1.66 6.63
N ILE A 26 4.39 0.73 6.60
CA ILE A 26 3.80 0.26 5.36
C ILE A 26 2.45 0.95 5.14
N GLY A 27 2.40 1.81 4.13
CA GLY A 27 1.15 2.38 3.61
C GLY A 27 0.82 1.81 2.22
N ASN A 28 -0.47 1.59 1.96
CA ASN A 28 -1.00 1.28 0.62
C ASN A 28 -0.39 0.03 -0.07
N PHE A 29 0.04 -0.94 0.73
CA PHE A 29 0.63 -2.20 0.25
C PHE A 29 -0.45 -3.24 -0.06
N PRO A 30 -0.32 -4.03 -1.14
CA PRO A 30 -1.38 -4.91 -1.62
C PRO A 30 -1.52 -6.23 -0.83
N PHE A 31 -1.48 -6.18 0.51
CA PHE A 31 -1.81 -7.36 1.34
C PHE A 31 -3.30 -7.67 1.30
N TRP A 32 -4.11 -6.62 1.28
CA TRP A 32 -5.54 -6.70 1.51
C TRP A 32 -6.29 -6.67 0.18
N SER A 33 -7.30 -7.55 0.07
CA SER A 33 -8.15 -7.68 -1.12
C SER A 33 -9.19 -6.57 -1.27
N ALA A 34 -9.37 -5.72 -0.25
CA ALA A 34 -10.26 -4.57 -0.31
C ALA A 34 -9.80 -3.58 -1.39
N PRO A 35 -10.67 -3.10 -2.29
CA PRO A 35 -10.26 -2.15 -3.33
C PRO A 35 -9.78 -0.83 -2.70
N LYS A 36 -8.77 -0.21 -3.32
CA LYS A 36 -8.37 1.16 -2.99
C LYS A 36 -9.55 2.08 -3.32
N ARG A 37 -9.95 2.90 -2.35
CA ARG A 37 -10.96 3.94 -2.56
C ARG A 37 -10.24 5.19 -3.06
N GLU A 38 -10.87 5.95 -3.94
CA GLU A 38 -10.27 7.13 -4.58
C GLU A 38 -9.97 8.26 -3.59
N TYR A 39 -10.75 8.36 -2.51
CA TYR A 39 -10.66 9.41 -1.48
C TYR A 39 -10.13 8.94 -0.13
N SER A 40 -9.76 7.67 -0.01
CA SER A 40 -9.14 7.16 1.21
C SER A 40 -8.08 6.13 0.84
N ASP A 41 -6.89 6.30 1.41
CA ASP A 41 -5.90 5.23 1.44
C ASP A 41 -6.57 3.91 1.85
N GLN A 42 -5.98 2.79 1.41
CA GLN A 42 -6.47 1.47 1.75
C GLN A 42 -6.40 1.31 3.27
N PHE A 43 -7.47 1.73 3.94
CA PHE A 43 -7.80 1.53 5.34
C PHE A 43 -7.43 0.08 5.63
N VAL A 44 -6.47 -0.24 6.50
CA VAL A 44 -6.52 -0.02 7.95
C VAL A 44 -5.08 0.00 8.53
N PRO A 45 -4.61 1.11 9.16
CA PRO A 45 -3.37 1.10 9.93
C PRO A 45 -3.34 -0.02 10.99
N GLY A 46 -4.50 -0.34 11.57
CA GLY A 46 -4.67 -1.43 12.53
C GLY A 46 -4.42 -2.83 11.98
N LEU A 47 -4.81 -3.13 10.73
CA LEU A 47 -4.53 -4.45 10.13
C LEU A 47 -3.05 -4.62 9.78
N ASN A 48 -2.40 -3.55 9.29
CA ASN A 48 -0.95 -3.58 9.09
C ASN A 48 -0.21 -3.70 10.43
N ALA A 49 -0.69 -3.05 11.49
CA ALA A 49 -0.15 -3.21 12.83
C ALA A 49 -0.33 -4.64 13.37
N ALA A 50 -1.45 -5.30 13.07
CA ALA A 50 -1.71 -6.69 13.48
C ALA A 50 -0.73 -7.71 12.88
N LEU A 51 -0.02 -7.35 11.80
CA LEU A 51 1.06 -8.18 11.25
C LEU A 51 2.34 -8.15 12.09
N LEU A 52 2.49 -7.18 13.00
CA LEU A 52 3.66 -7.02 13.87
C LEU A 52 4.99 -7.12 13.10
N LEU A 53 5.05 -6.45 11.95
CA LEU A 53 6.22 -6.49 11.07
C LEU A 53 7.43 -5.85 11.75
N SER A 54 8.58 -6.51 11.65
CA SER A 54 9.84 -5.91 12.09
C SER A 54 10.24 -4.76 11.14
N PRO A 55 11.04 -3.78 11.59
CA PRO A 55 11.58 -2.73 10.73
C PRO A 55 12.26 -3.29 9.47
N GLN A 56 13.04 -4.36 9.62
CA GLN A 56 13.71 -5.04 8.52
C GLN A 56 12.73 -5.65 7.52
N GLN A 57 11.65 -6.30 7.98
CA GLN A 57 10.61 -6.82 7.10
C GLN A 57 9.95 -5.67 6.33
N ILE A 58 9.69 -4.54 6.99
CA ILE A 58 9.09 -3.36 6.34
C ILE A 58 9.96 -2.85 5.19
N GLU A 59 11.26 -2.71 5.42
CA GLU A 59 12.20 -2.28 4.38
C GLU A 59 12.26 -3.26 3.21
N GLN A 60 12.32 -4.57 3.50
CA GLN A 60 12.31 -5.62 2.48
C GLN A 60 11.02 -5.62 1.65
N LEU A 61 9.87 -5.40 2.29
CA LEU A 61 8.59 -5.31 1.61
C LEU A 61 8.54 -4.09 0.69
N GLN A 62 8.99 -2.92 1.18
CA GLN A 62 9.07 -1.72 0.36
C GLN A 62 10.03 -1.89 -0.82
N ALA A 63 11.19 -2.53 -0.62
CA ALA A 63 12.12 -2.86 -1.69
C ALA A 63 11.48 -3.78 -2.73
N ALA A 64 10.84 -4.88 -2.28
CA ALA A 64 10.12 -5.79 -3.16
C ALA A 64 9.05 -5.09 -4.00
N ARG A 65 8.33 -4.11 -3.42
CA ARG A 65 7.35 -3.30 -4.15
C ARG A 65 8.00 -2.40 -5.20
N ARG A 66 9.08 -1.69 -4.84
CA ARG A 66 9.85 -0.83 -5.75
C ARG A 66 10.42 -1.61 -6.93
N GLU A 67 10.89 -2.84 -6.69
CA GLU A 67 11.45 -3.71 -7.72
C GLU A 67 10.40 -4.32 -8.66
N THR A 68 9.11 -4.27 -8.30
CA THR A 68 8.03 -4.97 -9.03
C THR A 68 6.99 -3.99 -9.55
N ILE A 69 5.86 -3.85 -8.86
CA ILE A 69 4.71 -3.07 -9.31
C ILE A 69 5.00 -1.57 -9.38
N ASP A 70 5.94 -1.07 -8.58
CA ASP A 70 6.36 0.32 -8.59
C ASP A 70 7.63 0.54 -9.45
N SER A 71 8.12 -0.49 -10.16
CA SER A 71 9.27 -0.34 -11.05
C SER A 71 8.96 0.63 -12.19
N GLU A 72 9.98 1.34 -12.68
CA GLU A 72 9.80 2.33 -13.74
C GLU A 72 9.18 1.72 -15.00
N THR A 73 9.61 0.52 -15.40
CA THR A 73 9.06 -0.20 -16.55
C THR A 73 7.57 -0.50 -16.39
N VAL A 74 7.14 -0.98 -15.23
CA VAL A 74 5.73 -1.25 -14.97
C VAL A 74 4.95 0.07 -14.94
N ARG A 75 5.39 1.05 -14.15
CA ARG A 75 4.70 2.34 -14.00
C ARG A 75 4.50 3.08 -15.32
N THR A 76 5.50 3.06 -16.20
CA THR A 76 5.44 3.74 -17.50
C THR A 76 4.48 3.03 -18.47
N ARG A 77 4.56 1.70 -18.56
CA ARG A 77 3.76 0.91 -19.50
C ARG A 77 2.32 0.65 -19.06
N THR A 78 2.03 0.73 -17.76
CA THR A 78 0.69 0.49 -17.22
C THR A 78 0.00 1.78 -16.81
N ARG A 79 0.58 2.94 -17.15
CA ARG A 79 -0.07 4.23 -16.94
C ARG A 79 -1.37 4.26 -17.75
N LYS A 80 -2.43 4.80 -17.15
CA LYS A 80 -3.70 5.00 -17.83
C LYS A 80 -3.50 6.01 -18.96
N ASP A 81 -3.50 5.53 -20.20
CA ASP A 81 -3.46 6.33 -21.42
C ASP A 81 -4.67 5.94 -22.29
N PRO A 82 -5.58 6.89 -22.59
CA PRO A 82 -6.78 6.61 -23.37
C PRO A 82 -6.50 6.28 -24.84
N ASN A 83 -5.29 6.55 -25.34
CA ASN A 83 -4.93 6.36 -26.75
C ASN A 83 -4.25 5.02 -27.04
N LEU A 84 -4.15 4.13 -26.05
CA LEU A 84 -3.53 2.82 -26.25
C LEU A 84 -4.38 1.93 -27.15
N THR A 85 -3.71 1.26 -28.09
CA THR A 85 -4.31 0.19 -28.89
C THR A 85 -4.70 -0.99 -27.99
N ASP A 86 -5.58 -1.86 -28.46
CA ASP A 86 -6.00 -3.04 -27.68
C ASP A 86 -4.79 -3.94 -27.33
N ALA A 87 -3.88 -4.15 -28.28
CA ALA A 87 -2.64 -4.90 -28.06
C ALA A 87 -1.74 -4.26 -27.00
N GLN A 88 -1.65 -2.93 -26.96
CA GLN A 88 -0.89 -2.21 -25.93
C GLN A 88 -1.56 -2.31 -24.55
N ARG A 89 -2.89 -2.24 -24.48
CA ARG A 89 -3.65 -2.44 -23.24
C ARG A 89 -3.47 -3.86 -22.71
N GLU A 90 -3.55 -4.87 -23.57
CA GLU A 90 -3.32 -6.26 -23.19
C GLU A 90 -1.88 -6.48 -22.67
N ALA A 91 -0.88 -5.95 -23.39
CA ALA A 91 0.52 -6.02 -22.96
C ALA A 91 0.74 -5.35 -21.60
N ALA A 92 0.13 -4.18 -21.37
CA ALA A 92 0.17 -3.49 -20.08
C ALA A 92 -0.49 -4.31 -18.96
N GLN A 93 -1.65 -4.91 -19.22
CA GLN A 93 -2.35 -5.76 -18.26
C GLN A 93 -1.53 -7.00 -17.89
N LYS A 94 -0.92 -7.65 -18.89
CA LYS A 94 -0.05 -8.80 -18.68
C LYS A 94 1.16 -8.43 -17.83
N LEU A 95 1.83 -7.32 -18.16
CA LEU A 95 2.97 -6.82 -17.40
C LEU A 95 2.61 -6.52 -15.93
N MET A 96 1.47 -5.87 -15.69
CA MET A 96 0.99 -5.62 -14.33
C MET A 96 0.72 -6.93 -13.58
N THR A 97 0.09 -7.91 -14.24
CA THR A 97 -0.24 -9.21 -13.66
C THR A 97 1.04 -9.98 -13.27
N GLU A 98 2.04 -10.00 -14.16
CA GLU A 98 3.35 -10.59 -13.89
C GLU A 98 4.06 -9.88 -12.73
N ALA A 99 4.06 -8.55 -12.70
CA ALA A 99 4.66 -7.77 -11.62
C ALA A 99 3.98 -8.04 -10.26
N GLN A 100 2.64 -8.17 -10.24
CA GLN A 100 1.89 -8.53 -9.03
C GLN A 100 2.20 -9.95 -8.57
N SER A 101 2.33 -10.91 -9.50
CA SER A 101 2.73 -12.28 -9.18
C SER A 101 4.12 -12.32 -8.55
N ASN A 102 5.08 -11.61 -9.16
CA ASN A 102 6.45 -11.49 -8.66
C ASN A 102 6.49 -10.84 -7.27
N LEU A 103 5.69 -9.79 -7.05
CA LEU A 103 5.55 -9.17 -5.73
C LEU A 103 5.03 -10.18 -4.70
N ARG A 104 3.99 -10.96 -5.04
CA ARG A 104 3.41 -11.95 -4.13
C ARG A 104 4.43 -13.01 -3.70
N VAL A 105 5.26 -13.48 -4.63
CA VAL A 105 6.34 -14.43 -4.32
C VAL A 105 7.38 -13.81 -3.37
N LYS A 106 7.85 -12.60 -3.67
CA LYS A 106 8.80 -11.88 -2.79
C LYS A 106 8.22 -11.66 -1.40
N VAL A 107 6.97 -11.21 -1.32
CA VAL A 107 6.24 -11.02 -0.06
C VAL A 107 6.14 -12.31 0.74
N SER A 108 5.81 -13.44 0.09
CA SER A 108 5.68 -14.71 0.80
C SER A 108 6.98 -15.22 1.41
N ASN A 109 8.12 -14.79 0.87
CA ASN A 109 9.45 -15.12 1.39
C ASN A 109 9.90 -14.20 2.54
N ILE A 110 9.33 -12.98 2.63
CA ILE A 110 9.63 -12.02 3.70
C ILE A 110 8.78 -12.26 4.94
N LEU A 111 7.52 -12.67 4.75
CA LEU A 111 6.58 -12.89 5.83
C LEU A 111 6.75 -14.27 6.47
N THR A 112 6.51 -14.35 7.78
CA THR A 112 6.46 -15.63 8.49
C THR A 112 5.24 -16.45 8.07
N ALA A 113 5.23 -17.75 8.41
CA ALA A 113 4.06 -18.61 8.18
C ALA A 113 2.79 -18.05 8.85
N ASP A 114 2.91 -17.60 10.11
CA ASP A 114 1.78 -17.07 10.88
C ASP A 114 1.24 -15.75 10.30
N GLN A 115 2.13 -14.85 9.86
CA GLN A 115 1.74 -13.60 9.20
C GLN A 115 0.98 -13.89 7.90
N ARG A 116 1.45 -14.85 7.09
CA ARG A 116 0.75 -15.29 5.87
C ARG A 116 -0.60 -15.92 6.18
N ALA A 117 -0.69 -16.75 7.22
CA ALA A 117 -1.94 -17.37 7.65
C ALA A 117 -2.95 -16.32 8.15
N LEU A 118 -2.48 -15.28 8.86
CA LEU A 118 -3.32 -14.15 9.27
C LEU A 118 -3.87 -13.38 8.06
N ILE A 119 -3.02 -13.04 7.09
CA ILE A 119 -3.44 -12.39 5.84
C ILE A 119 -4.49 -13.22 5.10
N ALA A 120 -4.27 -14.53 4.97
CA ALA A 120 -5.18 -15.43 4.30
C ALA A 120 -6.57 -15.45 4.97
N ARG A 121 -6.62 -15.56 6.31
CA ARG A 121 -7.88 -15.54 7.07
C ARG A 121 -8.64 -14.22 6.91
N ILE A 122 -7.95 -13.09 7.03
CA ILE A 122 -8.58 -11.77 6.88
C ILE A 122 -9.13 -11.59 5.46
N ASN A 123 -8.37 -11.97 4.44
CA ASN A 123 -8.83 -11.90 3.05
C ASN A 123 -10.01 -12.84 2.78
N ALA A 124 -10.01 -14.05 3.33
CA ALA A 124 -11.13 -14.98 3.21
C ALA A 124 -12.41 -14.42 3.86
N ALA A 125 -12.32 -13.91 5.08
CA ALA A 125 -13.45 -13.28 5.76
C ALA A 125 -14.00 -12.07 4.98
N HIS A 126 -13.12 -11.25 4.42
CA HIS A 126 -13.52 -10.13 3.59
C HIS A 126 -14.23 -10.58 2.30
N GLN A 127 -13.73 -11.62 1.62
CA GLN A 127 -14.37 -12.18 0.43
C GLN A 127 -15.74 -12.78 0.74
N GLU A 128 -15.87 -13.48 1.87
CA GLU A 128 -17.13 -14.05 2.32
C GLU A 128 -18.18 -12.97 2.58
N VAL A 129 -17.81 -11.89 3.29
CA VAL A 129 -18.70 -10.75 3.54
C VAL A 129 -19.06 -10.04 2.24
N GLN A 130 -18.10 -9.83 1.33
CA GLN A 130 -18.40 -9.23 0.02
C GLN A 130 -19.40 -10.07 -0.78
N LYS A 131 -19.21 -11.39 -0.79
CA LYS A 131 -20.12 -12.30 -1.49
C LYS A 131 -21.51 -12.27 -0.87
N ALA A 132 -21.62 -12.36 0.45
CA ALA A 132 -22.91 -12.30 1.15
C ALA A 132 -23.64 -10.98 0.87
N ALA A 133 -22.93 -9.86 0.88
CA ALA A 133 -23.49 -8.57 0.53
C ALA A 133 -23.93 -8.51 -0.94
N ALA A 134 -23.12 -9.02 -1.87
CA ALA A 134 -23.52 -9.09 -3.27
C ALA A 134 -24.79 -9.94 -3.43
N ASP A 135 -24.86 -11.13 -2.83
CA ASP A 135 -26.01 -12.02 -2.92
C ASP A 135 -27.29 -11.36 -2.34
N GLU A 136 -27.17 -10.58 -1.27
CA GLU A 136 -28.32 -9.87 -0.68
C GLU A 136 -28.77 -8.65 -1.48
N PHE A 137 -27.83 -7.83 -1.96
CA PHE A 137 -28.12 -6.50 -2.52
C PHE A 137 -28.18 -6.48 -4.04
N GLN A 138 -27.56 -7.42 -4.75
CA GLN A 138 -27.61 -7.48 -6.21
C GLN A 138 -29.05 -7.59 -6.74
N PRO A 139 -29.95 -8.43 -6.18
CA PRO A 139 -31.34 -8.50 -6.62
C PRO A 139 -32.11 -7.20 -6.40
N LYS A 140 -31.83 -6.51 -5.28
CA LYS A 140 -32.45 -5.22 -4.94
C LYS A 140 -32.00 -4.13 -5.91
N LEU A 141 -30.73 -4.13 -6.29
CA LEU A 141 -30.17 -3.23 -7.29
C LEU A 141 -30.70 -3.50 -8.71
N THR A 142 -30.93 -4.75 -9.09
CA THR A 142 -31.51 -5.07 -10.40
C THR A 142 -32.99 -4.69 -10.49
N MET A 143 -33.77 -4.87 -9.42
CA MET A 143 -35.16 -4.42 -9.37
C MET A 143 -35.26 -2.89 -9.47
N SER A 144 -34.48 -2.15 -8.68
CA SER A 144 -34.46 -0.69 -8.72
C SER A 144 -34.07 -0.12 -10.09
N LYS A 145 -33.13 -0.75 -10.80
CA LYS A 145 -32.75 -0.32 -12.16
C LYS A 145 -33.78 -0.69 -13.24
N GLY A 146 -34.58 -1.72 -13.00
CA GLY A 146 -35.68 -2.11 -13.89
C GLY A 146 -36.83 -1.09 -13.84
N ASP A 147 -37.12 -0.55 -12.65
CA ASP A 147 -38.18 0.45 -12.45
C ASP A 147 -37.80 1.82 -13.05
N ASP A 148 -36.51 2.17 -13.08
CA ASP A 148 -35.99 3.41 -13.71
C ASP A 148 -36.05 3.40 -15.26
N GLN A 149 -36.26 2.23 -15.89
CA GLN A 149 -36.42 2.11 -17.36
C GLN A 149 -37.88 2.08 -17.79
N ALA A 150 -38.83 2.13 -16.84
CA ALA A 150 -40.27 2.06 -17.09
C ALA A 150 -41.00 3.41 -16.91
N GLN A 151 -40.27 4.53 -16.79
CA GLN A 151 -40.80 5.89 -16.72
C GLN A 151 -40.34 6.76 -17.89
#